data_AF-A0AAN0XV48-F1
#
_entry.id   AF-A0AAN0XV48-F1
#
_cell.length_a   1.000
_cell.length_b   1.000
_cell.length_c   1.000
_cell.angle_alpha   90.00
_cell.angle_beta   90.00
_cell.angle_gamma   90.00
#
_symmetry.space_group_name_H-M   'P 1'
#
loop_
_entity.id
_entity.type
_entity.pdbx_description
1 polymer ?
#
loop_
_entity_poly.entity_id
_entity_poly.type
_entity_poly.pdbx_seq_one_letter_code
_entity_poly.pdbx_strand_id
1 'polypeptide(L)'
;MSIEEGFRDTKNERYGLALHFSGSECPKRVEILLMIGTLTQFALLIVGNLAFIKGYYKDFQANTIRTRPVLSYFYLGKEVIGTEAYSFSGKDLASAVEGLQAISAAKFQ
;
A
#
# COMPACT_ATOMS: atom_id res chain seq x y z
N MET A 1 -8.83 0.25 13.12
CA MET A 1 -9.58 1.13 12.21
C MET A 1 -8.74 1.37 10.96
N SER A 2 -9.28 1.31 9.73
CA SER A 2 -8.47 1.44 8.48
C SER A 2 -7.74 2.77 8.35
N ILE A 3 -8.31 3.85 8.91
CA ILE A 3 -7.65 5.17 8.97
C ILE A 3 -6.42 5.13 9.88
N GLU A 4 -6.52 4.45 11.02
CA GLU A 4 -5.42 4.32 11.98
C GLU A 4 -4.26 3.50 11.41
N GLU A 5 -4.55 2.46 10.63
CA GLU A 5 -3.54 1.69 9.90
C GLU A 5 -2.77 2.56 8.92
N GLY A 6 -3.45 3.42 8.15
CA GLY A 6 -2.80 4.38 7.26
C GLY A 6 -1.85 5.31 8.01
N PHE A 7 -2.28 5.90 9.13
CA PHE A 7 -1.39 6.76 9.94
C PHE A 7 -0.21 5.99 10.53
N ARG A 8 -0.41 4.72 10.91
CA ARG A 8 0.66 3.85 11.40
C ARG A 8 1.68 3.56 10.30
N ASP A 9 1.22 3.26 9.08
CA ASP A 9 2.08 3.00 7.93
C ASP A 9 2.89 4.24 7.51
N THR A 10 2.39 5.47 7.71
CA THR A 10 3.21 6.66 7.45
C THR A 10 4.32 6.82 8.49
N LYS A 11 4.02 6.54 9.77
CA LYS A 11 4.91 6.81 10.90
C LYS A 11 5.91 5.70 11.17
N ASN A 12 5.56 4.45 10.89
CA ASN A 12 6.35 3.27 11.25
C ASN A 12 7.69 3.26 10.51
N GLU A 13 8.76 3.08 11.27
CA GLU A 13 10.15 3.11 10.78
C GLU A 13 10.52 1.86 9.98
N ARG A 14 10.07 0.69 10.44
CA ARG A 14 10.47 -0.60 9.89
C ARG A 14 9.62 -1.00 8.69
N TYR A 15 8.30 -0.90 8.85
CA TYR A 15 7.35 -1.39 7.84
C TYR A 15 6.67 -0.25 7.08
N GLY A 16 6.75 0.98 7.58
CA GLY A 16 6.11 2.16 6.99
C GLY A 16 7.03 3.01 6.13
N LEU A 17 6.70 4.31 6.06
CA LEU A 17 7.47 5.36 5.37
C LEU A 17 8.45 6.11 6.28
N ALA A 18 8.56 5.70 7.55
CA ALA A 18 9.54 6.24 8.50
C ALA A 18 9.52 7.77 8.65
N LEU A 19 8.33 8.40 8.60
CA LEU A 19 8.20 9.86 8.70
C LEU A 19 8.89 10.45 9.95
N HIS A 20 8.95 9.68 11.04
CA HIS A 20 9.64 10.07 12.27
C HIS A 20 11.12 10.40 12.07
N PHE A 21 11.82 9.71 11.15
CA PHE A 21 13.23 9.99 10.85
C PHE A 21 13.47 11.31 10.13
N SER A 22 12.41 11.99 9.67
CA SER A 22 12.58 13.36 9.16
C SER A 22 13.04 14.35 10.23
N GLY A 23 12.78 14.08 11.52
CA GLY A 23 13.19 14.91 12.65
C GLY A 23 12.75 16.38 12.57
N SER A 24 11.76 16.68 11.73
CA SER A 24 11.41 18.06 11.40
C SER A 24 10.33 18.59 12.34
N GLU A 25 10.66 19.65 13.07
CA GLU A 25 9.70 20.39 13.91
C GLU A 25 9.03 21.55 13.18
N CYS A 26 9.51 21.90 11.97
CA CYS A 26 8.93 22.96 11.15
C CYS A 26 7.59 22.51 10.55
N PRO A 27 6.45 23.16 10.88
CA PRO A 27 5.14 22.73 10.40
C PRO A 27 5.03 22.66 8.88
N LYS A 28 5.58 23.66 8.16
CA LYS A 28 5.57 23.70 6.69
C LYS A 28 6.32 22.50 6.07
N ARG A 29 7.44 22.09 6.67
CA ARG A 29 8.19 20.93 6.19
C ARG A 29 7.42 19.63 6.45
N VAL A 30 6.82 19.50 7.64
CA VAL A 30 6.00 18.33 7.99
C VAL A 30 4.79 18.23 7.06
N GLU A 31 4.14 19.35 6.72
CA GLU A 31 3.03 19.39 5.78
C GLU A 31 3.41 18.83 4.40
N ILE A 32 4.54 19.28 3.85
CA ILE A 32 5.06 18.77 2.57
C ILE A 32 5.40 17.28 2.67
N LEU A 33 6.05 16.85 3.76
CA LEU A 33 6.41 15.45 3.96
C LEU A 33 5.17 14.56 4.12
N LEU A 34 4.12 15.05 4.78
CA LEU A 34 2.84 14.35 4.88
C LEU A 34 2.17 14.23 3.51
N MET A 35 2.22 15.28 2.68
CA MET A 35 1.71 15.24 1.30
C MET A 35 2.47 14.21 0.45
N ILE A 36 3.80 14.19 0.53
CA ILE A 36 4.61 13.18 -0.18
C ILE A 36 4.30 11.78 0.35
N GLY A 37 4.18 11.64 1.68
CA GLY A 37 3.85 10.38 2.33
C GLY A 37 2.50 9.84 1.88
N THR A 38 1.46 10.68 1.82
CA THR A 38 0.12 10.28 1.39
C THR A 38 0.08 9.90 -0.08
N LEU A 39 0.76 10.63 -0.96
CA LEU A 39 0.90 10.26 -2.38
C LEU A 39 1.64 8.92 -2.55
N THR A 40 2.69 8.70 -1.76
CA THR A 40 3.44 7.45 -1.76
C THR A 40 2.57 6.29 -1.28
N GLN A 41 1.82 6.47 -0.18
CA GLN A 41 0.85 5.48 0.30
C GLN A 41 -0.19 5.15 -0.75
N PHE A 42 -0.75 6.17 -1.42
CA PHE A 42 -1.72 5.95 -2.48
C PHE A 42 -1.15 5.13 -3.64
N ALA A 43 0.06 5.43 -4.11
CA ALA A 43 0.74 4.65 -5.13
C ALA A 43 0.98 3.19 -4.69
N LEU A 44 1.44 2.99 -3.45
CA LEU A 44 1.66 1.66 -2.88
C LEU A 44 0.36 0.85 -2.73
N LEU A 45 -0.77 1.51 -2.41
CA LEU A 45 -2.08 0.86 -2.38
C LEU A 45 -2.51 0.37 -3.78
N ILE A 46 -2.27 1.15 -4.83
CA ILE A 46 -2.54 0.73 -6.22
C ILE A 46 -1.69 -0.49 -6.57
N VAL A 47 -0.38 -0.43 -6.29
CA VAL A 47 0.53 -1.54 -6.62
C VAL A 47 0.24 -2.79 -5.79
N GLY A 48 -0.10 -2.63 -4.51
CA GLY A 48 -0.55 -3.72 -3.66
C GLY A 48 -1.84 -4.38 -4.16
N ASN A 49 -2.78 -3.59 -4.68
CA ASN A 49 -3.98 -4.12 -5.32
C ASN A 49 -3.65 -4.93 -6.58
N LEU A 50 -2.73 -4.44 -7.42
CA LEU A 50 -2.24 -5.19 -8.59
C LEU A 50 -1.60 -6.53 -8.19
N ALA A 51 -0.70 -6.49 -7.22
CA ALA A 51 -0.05 -7.67 -6.68
C ALA A 51 -1.07 -8.66 -6.10
N PHE A 52 -2.14 -8.15 -5.50
CA PHE A 52 -3.22 -8.98 -4.99
C PHE A 52 -3.99 -9.68 -6.11
N ILE A 53 -4.39 -8.95 -7.15
CA ILE A 53 -5.09 -9.49 -8.33
C ILE A 53 -4.24 -10.57 -9.02
N LYS A 54 -2.93 -10.33 -9.14
CA LYS A 54 -1.97 -11.30 -9.72
C LYS A 54 -1.66 -12.49 -8.80
N GLY A 55 -2.04 -12.45 -7.53
CA GLY A 55 -1.80 -13.53 -6.58
C GLY A 55 -0.42 -13.54 -5.92
N TYR A 56 0.39 -12.49 -6.08
CA TYR A 56 1.74 -12.41 -5.52
C TYR A 56 1.77 -12.38 -3.99
N TYR A 57 0.66 -12.00 -3.35
CA TYR A 57 0.52 -12.05 -1.88
C TYR A 57 0.83 -13.43 -1.27
N LYS A 58 0.71 -14.51 -2.05
CA LYS A 58 0.97 -15.88 -1.60
C LYS A 58 2.44 -16.12 -1.25
N ASP A 59 3.35 -15.39 -1.88
CA ASP A 59 4.79 -15.54 -1.67
C ASP A 59 5.26 -14.82 -0.40
N PHE A 60 4.56 -13.74 -0.04
CA PHE A 60 4.83 -12.94 1.15
C PHE A 60 4.08 -13.43 2.40
N GLN A 61 3.18 -14.41 2.24
CA GLN A 61 2.37 -14.92 3.32
C GLN A 61 2.96 -16.21 3.91
N ALA A 62 3.60 -16.09 5.07
CA ALA A 62 4.08 -17.25 5.84
C ALA A 62 2.94 -18.05 6.52
N ASN A 63 1.80 -17.40 6.79
CA ASN A 63 0.67 -18.02 7.48
C ASN A 63 -0.10 -18.99 6.58
N THR A 64 -0.60 -20.08 7.15
CA THR A 64 -1.38 -21.12 6.44
C THR A 64 -2.81 -20.70 6.07
N ILE A 65 -3.30 -19.57 6.58
CA ILE A 65 -4.68 -19.07 6.35
C ILE A 65 -4.86 -18.61 4.90
N ARG A 66 -5.51 -19.41 4.05
CA ARG A 66 -5.80 -19.02 2.64
C ARG A 66 -7.21 -18.47 2.42
N THR A 67 -8.04 -18.46 3.46
CA THR A 67 -9.48 -18.14 3.37
C THR A 67 -9.79 -16.64 3.36
N ARG A 68 -8.83 -15.79 3.73
CA ARG A 68 -8.98 -14.33 3.75
C ARG A 68 -7.66 -13.62 3.44
N PRO A 69 -7.70 -12.40 2.90
CA PRO A 69 -6.51 -11.56 2.81
C PRO A 69 -5.99 -11.22 4.22
N VAL A 70 -4.69 -11.47 4.45
CA VAL A 70 -4.02 -11.22 5.74
C VAL A 70 -3.08 -10.03 5.67
N LEU A 71 -2.47 -9.78 4.50
CA LEU A 71 -1.57 -8.66 4.26
C LEU A 71 -2.34 -7.42 3.81
N SER A 72 -1.91 -6.24 4.28
CA SER A 72 -2.44 -4.97 3.75
C SER A 72 -1.91 -4.71 2.35
N TYR A 73 -2.68 -4.01 1.52
CA TYR A 73 -2.21 -3.62 0.19
C TYR A 73 -0.99 -2.72 0.24
N PHE A 74 -0.89 -1.82 1.23
CA PHE A 74 0.28 -0.97 1.42
C PHE A 74 1.56 -1.82 1.60
N TYR A 75 1.52 -2.77 2.53
CA TYR A 75 2.65 -3.65 2.80
C TYR A 75 3.03 -4.46 1.55
N LEU A 76 2.05 -5.10 0.93
CA LEU A 76 2.28 -5.91 -0.27
C LEU A 76 2.87 -5.07 -1.42
N GLY A 77 2.35 -3.87 -1.64
CA GLY A 77 2.85 -2.96 -2.68
C GLY A 77 4.30 -2.55 -2.43
N LYS A 78 4.67 -2.29 -1.17
CA LYS A 78 6.04 -1.94 -0.77
C LYS A 78 7.02 -3.11 -1.02
N GLU A 79 6.66 -4.32 -0.59
CA GLU A 79 7.52 -5.49 -0.76
C GLU A 79 7.71 -5.86 -2.24
N VAL A 80 6.64 -5.75 -3.03
CA VAL A 80 6.68 -6.10 -4.46
C VAL A 80 7.49 -5.08 -5.26
N ILE A 81 7.39 -3.78 -4.96
CA ILE A 81 8.24 -2.76 -5.60
C ILE A 81 9.72 -2.96 -5.25
N GLY A 82 10.02 -3.42 -4.04
CA GLY A 82 11.39 -3.68 -3.60
C GLY A 82 12.03 -4.94 -4.21
N THR A 83 11.29 -5.73 -4.99
CA THR A 83 11.73 -7.06 -5.44
C THR A 83 11.65 -7.20 -6.96
N GLU A 84 12.81 -7.42 -7.61
CA GLU A 84 12.90 -7.49 -9.09
C GLU A 84 12.14 -8.67 -9.73
N ALA A 85 11.80 -9.70 -8.94
CA ALA A 85 11.08 -10.87 -9.42
C ALA A 85 9.65 -10.57 -9.90
N TYR A 86 9.09 -9.41 -9.54
CA TYR A 86 7.71 -9.03 -9.85
C TYR A 86 7.68 -7.85 -10.81
N SER A 87 6.92 -7.98 -11.89
CA SER A 87 6.76 -6.92 -12.88
C SER A 87 5.29 -6.69 -13.24
N PHE A 88 5.01 -5.45 -13.63
CA PHE A 88 3.69 -5.01 -14.03
C PHE A 88 3.75 -4.43 -15.45
N SER A 89 2.78 -4.79 -16.27
CA SER A 89 2.52 -4.23 -17.58
C SER A 89 1.50 -3.09 -17.46
N GLY A 90 1.48 -2.16 -18.41
CA GLY A 90 0.48 -1.09 -18.45
C GLY A 90 -0.97 -1.60 -18.50
N LYS A 91 -1.19 -2.82 -19.02
CA LYS A 91 -2.51 -3.48 -19.00
C LYS A 91 -2.95 -3.84 -17.59
N ASP A 92 -2.01 -4.22 -16.72
CA ASP A 92 -2.32 -4.57 -15.33
C ASP A 92 -2.88 -3.35 -14.61
N LEU A 93 -2.36 -2.17 -14.91
CA LEU A 93 -2.77 -0.90 -14.32
C LEU A 93 -4.26 -0.59 -14.57
N ALA A 94 -4.78 -0.93 -15.75
CA ALA A 94 -6.21 -0.83 -16.04
C ALA A 94 -7.04 -1.76 -15.13
N SER A 95 -6.58 -2.99 -14.91
CA SER A 95 -7.23 -3.95 -14.01
C SER A 95 -7.21 -3.50 -12.54
N ALA A 96 -6.18 -2.78 -12.08
CA ALA A 96 -6.21 -2.16 -10.75
C ALA A 96 -7.30 -1.08 -10.64
N VAL A 97 -7.45 -0.25 -11.68
CA VAL A 97 -8.48 0.81 -11.65
C VAL A 97 -9.87 0.19 -11.58
N GLU A 98 -10.12 -0.87 -12.34
CA GLU A 98 -11.37 -1.65 -12.25
C GLU A 98 -11.55 -2.27 -10.85
N GLY A 99 -10.50 -2.85 -10.28
CA GLY A 99 -10.52 -3.38 -8.91
C GLY A 99 -10.84 -2.32 -7.86
N LEU A 100 -10.28 -1.11 -8.00
CA LEU A 100 -10.57 0.03 -7.13
C LEU A 100 -12.01 0.53 -7.30
N GLN A 101 -12.53 0.57 -8.52
CA GLN A 101 -13.94 0.90 -8.79
C GLN A 101 -14.88 -0.10 -8.15
N ALA A 102 -14.58 -1.40 -8.21
CA ALA A 102 -15.36 -2.44 -7.57
C ALA A 102 -15.35 -2.32 -6.04
N ILE A 103 -14.19 -2.03 -5.43
CA ILE A 103 -14.07 -1.79 -3.98
C ILE A 103 -14.86 -0.55 -3.56
N SER A 104 -14.81 0.51 -4.37
CA SER A 104 -15.60 1.72 -4.14
C SER A 104 -17.11 1.40 -4.19
N ALA A 105 -17.57 0.73 -5.24
CA ALA A 105 -18.98 0.38 -5.42
C ALA A 105 -19.53 -0.52 -4.28
N ALA A 106 -18.71 -1.46 -3.77
CA ALA A 106 -19.10 -2.36 -2.70
C ALA A 106 -19.15 -1.71 -1.30
N LYS A 107 -18.52 -0.54 -1.10
CA LYS A 107 -18.50 0.17 0.20
C LYS A 107 -19.60 1.23 0.35
N PHE A 108 -20.36 1.50 -0.71
CA PHE A 108 -21.47 2.47 -0.70
C PHE A 108 -22.87 1.82 -0.79
N GLN A 109 -22.95 0.51 -0.53
CA GLN A 109 -24.19 -0.24 -0.28
C GLN A 109 -24.24 -0.67 1.18
#